data_AF-A0A843F3R1-F1
#
_entry.id   AF-A0A843F3R1-F1
#
_cell.length_a   1.000
_cell.length_b   1.000
_cell.length_c   1.000
_cell.angle_alpha   90.00
_cell.angle_beta   90.00
_cell.angle_gamma   90.00
#
_symmetry.space_group_name_H-M   'P 1'
#
loop_
_entity.id
_entity.type
_entity.pdbx_description
1 polymer ?
#
loop_
_entity_poly.entity_id
_entity_poly.type
_entity_poly.pdbx_seq_one_letter_code
_entity_poly.pdbx_strand_id
1 'polypeptide(L)'
;VGDIGHHIGQASYNMCKDDVTLAIIQATAKVMEASLRDNVGKFMHPSQVLNLATGATACATEYILELDGFNSAMVVDLLTKRFHNYVQQYPTRGAAAELHNCDFMDMIHRGSTYISAARKARSSAKVDLVPKVNGFAVDLGAITHNEVLMNPQRYTYPACGITVRFSSLMRLADYPCLLTPEPVTATMMTNIIALNKEVPGSPVRGCKNCASCMIDAKHEYCQWKESV
;
A
#
# COMPACT_ATOMS: atom_id res chain seq x y z
N VAL A 1 -10.41 5.37 12.59
CA VAL A 1 -9.03 5.00 12.17
C VAL A 1 -8.27 4.71 13.44
N GLY A 2 -7.83 3.48 13.66
CA GLY A 2 -7.18 3.06 14.91
C GLY A 2 -8.01 2.30 15.94
N ASP A 3 -9.22 1.81 15.65
CA ASP A 3 -9.84 0.78 16.50
C ASP A 3 -9.44 -0.62 16.01
N ILE A 4 -9.28 -1.60 16.90
CA ILE A 4 -9.01 -2.98 16.44
C ILE A 4 -10.26 -3.61 15.80
N GLY A 5 -11.45 -3.08 16.14
CA GLY A 5 -12.76 -3.62 15.79
C GLY A 5 -13.00 -3.72 14.29
N HIS A 6 -12.56 -2.75 13.48
CA HIS A 6 -12.70 -2.85 12.03
C HIS A 6 -11.81 -3.95 11.44
N HIS A 7 -10.61 -4.17 11.99
CA HIS A 7 -9.68 -5.23 11.53
C HIS A 7 -10.16 -6.65 11.82
N ILE A 8 -10.89 -6.86 12.92
CA ILE A 8 -11.41 -8.18 13.33
C ILE A 8 -12.93 -8.30 13.24
N GLY A 9 -13.59 -7.33 12.61
CA GLY A 9 -15.04 -7.25 12.53
C GLY A 9 -15.66 -8.12 11.43
N GLN A 10 -16.99 -8.19 11.44
CA GLN A 10 -17.77 -8.96 10.47
C GLN A 10 -17.52 -8.52 9.02
N ALA A 11 -17.26 -7.23 8.78
CA ALA A 11 -16.95 -6.71 7.46
C ALA A 11 -15.63 -7.30 6.91
N SER A 12 -14.58 -7.35 7.76
CA SER A 12 -13.30 -7.97 7.42
C SER A 12 -13.45 -9.45 7.11
N TYR A 13 -14.22 -10.20 7.92
CA TYR A 13 -14.56 -11.59 7.63
C TYR A 13 -15.27 -11.73 6.28
N ASN A 14 -16.28 -10.92 6.02
CA ASN A 14 -17.06 -10.98 4.79
C ASN A 14 -16.22 -10.73 3.54
N MET A 15 -15.30 -9.78 3.61
CA MET A 15 -14.35 -9.46 2.54
C MET A 15 -13.34 -10.60 2.34
N CYS A 16 -12.83 -11.18 3.43
CA CYS A 16 -11.85 -12.28 3.39
C CYS A 16 -12.44 -13.64 2.99
N LYS A 17 -13.77 -13.76 2.82
CA LYS A 17 -14.37 -14.94 2.17
C LYS A 17 -14.03 -15.05 0.68
N ASP A 18 -13.61 -13.95 0.07
CA ASP A 18 -13.14 -13.93 -1.30
C ASP A 18 -11.68 -14.39 -1.36
N ASP A 19 -11.45 -15.52 -2.04
CA ASP A 19 -10.14 -16.18 -2.08
C ASP A 19 -9.04 -15.25 -2.60
N VAL A 20 -9.31 -14.46 -3.63
CA VAL A 20 -8.33 -13.53 -4.22
C VAL A 20 -8.01 -12.41 -3.24
N THR A 21 -9.03 -11.83 -2.60
CA THR A 21 -8.86 -10.78 -1.61
C THR A 21 -8.04 -11.26 -0.41
N LEU A 22 -8.36 -12.46 0.12
CA LEU A 22 -7.59 -13.06 1.20
C LEU A 22 -6.15 -13.37 0.77
N ALA A 23 -5.96 -13.90 -0.44
CA ALA A 23 -4.64 -14.18 -0.98
C ALA A 23 -3.78 -12.92 -1.13
N ILE A 24 -4.37 -11.78 -1.52
CA ILE A 24 -3.67 -10.49 -1.58
C ILE A 24 -3.22 -10.06 -0.17
N ILE A 25 -4.12 -10.08 0.81
CA ILE A 25 -3.79 -9.71 2.19
C ILE A 25 -2.65 -10.58 2.74
N GLN A 26 -2.75 -11.90 2.54
CA GLN A 26 -1.73 -12.83 3.03
C GLN A 26 -0.40 -12.69 2.29
N ALA A 27 -0.42 -12.53 0.96
CA ALA A 27 0.80 -12.39 0.18
C ALA A 27 1.52 -11.08 0.53
N THR A 28 0.80 -9.96 0.62
CA THR A 28 1.39 -8.66 1.00
C THR A 28 2.00 -8.70 2.41
N ALA A 29 1.32 -9.32 3.38
CA ALA A 29 1.87 -9.53 4.72
C ALA A 29 3.13 -10.41 4.72
N LYS A 30 3.14 -11.50 3.94
CA LYS A 30 4.30 -12.39 3.80
C LYS A 30 5.48 -11.71 3.10
N VAL A 31 5.24 -10.86 2.10
CA VAL A 31 6.29 -10.03 1.47
C VAL A 31 6.96 -9.14 2.51
N MET A 32 6.17 -8.46 3.35
CA MET A 32 6.71 -7.67 4.45
C MET A 32 7.53 -8.51 5.42
N GLU A 33 6.97 -9.65 5.88
CA GLU A 33 7.65 -10.53 6.82
C GLU A 33 8.99 -11.05 6.27
N ALA A 34 9.00 -11.59 5.05
CA ALA A 34 10.21 -12.10 4.41
C ALA A 34 11.25 -10.99 4.21
N SER A 35 10.84 -9.84 3.68
CA SER A 35 11.73 -8.69 3.49
C SER A 35 12.35 -8.20 4.81
N LEU A 36 11.58 -8.19 5.91
CA LEU A 36 12.10 -7.85 7.23
C LEU A 36 13.09 -8.90 7.73
N ARG A 37 12.76 -10.19 7.62
CA ARG A 37 13.60 -11.32 8.07
C ARG A 37 14.93 -11.37 7.33
N ASP A 38 14.93 -11.18 6.01
CA ASP A 38 16.13 -11.22 5.16
C ASP A 38 17.12 -10.07 5.42
N ASN A 39 16.66 -9.05 6.14
CA ASN A 39 17.45 -7.87 6.49
C ASN A 39 17.71 -7.73 8.00
N VAL A 40 17.36 -8.75 8.80
CA VAL A 40 17.77 -8.83 10.21
C VAL A 40 19.30 -8.70 10.32
N GLY A 41 19.77 -7.85 11.24
CA GLY A 41 21.18 -7.54 11.43
C GLY A 41 21.75 -6.48 10.49
N LYS A 42 21.00 -6.00 9.50
CA LYS A 42 21.42 -4.92 8.57
C LYS A 42 20.83 -3.55 8.92
N PHE A 43 19.87 -3.49 9.83
CA PHE A 43 19.24 -2.23 10.26
C PHE A 43 20.13 -1.47 11.24
N MET A 44 20.34 -0.19 10.98
CA MET A 44 21.09 0.75 11.81
C MET A 44 20.17 1.62 12.68
N HIS A 45 18.94 1.86 12.22
CA HIS A 45 17.96 2.69 12.93
C HIS A 45 16.55 2.06 12.91
N PRO A 46 15.76 2.19 13.99
CA PRO A 46 14.40 1.65 14.05
C PRO A 46 13.47 2.14 12.92
N SER A 47 13.68 3.38 12.44
CA SER A 47 12.92 3.93 11.30
C SER A 47 13.14 3.15 10.00
N GLN A 48 14.30 2.51 9.82
CA GLN A 48 14.56 1.67 8.64
C GLN A 48 13.67 0.43 8.61
N VAL A 49 13.37 -0.14 9.79
CA VAL A 49 12.44 -1.27 9.91
C VAL A 49 11.03 -0.84 9.49
N LEU A 50 10.55 0.31 9.99
CA LEU A 50 9.25 0.87 9.59
C LEU A 50 9.19 1.21 8.09
N ASN A 51 10.25 1.84 7.57
CA ASN A 51 10.33 2.20 6.16
C ASN A 51 10.31 0.96 5.27
N LEU A 52 11.05 -0.10 5.61
CA LEU A 52 11.02 -1.35 4.85
C LEU A 52 9.66 -2.03 4.97
N ALA A 53 9.06 -2.09 6.17
CA ALA A 53 7.76 -2.73 6.36
C ALA A 53 6.68 -2.11 5.47
N THR A 54 6.53 -0.78 5.52
CA THR A 54 5.54 -0.03 4.73
C THR A 54 5.90 0.02 3.24
N GLY A 55 7.18 0.09 2.90
CA GLY A 55 7.64 0.08 1.51
C GLY A 55 7.49 -1.28 0.84
N ALA A 56 7.69 -2.37 1.57
CA ALA A 56 7.55 -3.74 1.07
C ALA A 56 6.10 -4.04 0.69
N THR A 57 5.13 -3.69 1.55
CA THR A 57 3.71 -3.86 1.20
C THR A 57 3.28 -2.94 0.06
N ALA A 58 3.80 -1.71 -0.01
CA ALA A 58 3.57 -0.82 -1.15
C ALA A 58 4.09 -1.42 -2.47
N CYS A 59 5.31 -1.99 -2.48
CA CYS A 59 5.84 -2.70 -3.64
C CYS A 59 4.96 -3.91 -4.01
N ALA A 60 4.54 -4.68 -3.00
CA ALA A 60 3.71 -5.87 -3.18
C ALA A 60 2.36 -5.51 -3.83
N THR A 61 1.67 -4.50 -3.33
CA THR A 61 0.37 -4.09 -3.86
C THR A 61 0.47 -3.53 -5.27
N GLU A 62 1.45 -2.66 -5.55
CA GLU A 62 1.66 -2.16 -6.91
C GLU A 62 2.02 -3.30 -7.88
N TYR A 63 2.88 -4.22 -7.46
CA TYR A 63 3.24 -5.37 -8.30
C TYR A 63 2.02 -6.22 -8.65
N ILE A 64 1.09 -6.42 -7.70
CA ILE A 64 -0.18 -7.14 -7.94
C ILE A 64 -1.06 -6.39 -8.96
N LEU A 65 -1.11 -5.05 -8.93
CA LEU A 65 -1.82 -4.27 -9.96
C LEU A 65 -1.20 -4.48 -11.34
N GLU A 66 0.13 -4.45 -11.43
CA GLU A 66 0.85 -4.63 -12.70
C GLU A 66 0.67 -6.02 -13.31
N LEU A 67 0.37 -7.05 -12.51
CA LEU A 67 0.05 -8.40 -13.01
C LEU A 67 -1.24 -8.45 -13.86
N ASP A 68 -2.15 -7.48 -13.66
CA ASP A 68 -3.37 -7.31 -14.46
C ASP A 68 -3.21 -6.20 -15.53
N GLY A 69 -2.01 -5.63 -15.68
CA GLY A 69 -1.74 -4.53 -16.62
C GLY A 69 -2.21 -3.15 -16.13
N PHE A 70 -2.65 -3.03 -14.88
CA PHE A 70 -2.91 -1.74 -14.22
C PHE A 70 -1.62 -1.18 -13.61
N ASN A 71 -1.64 0.10 -13.25
CA ASN A 71 -0.55 0.74 -12.51
C ASN A 71 -1.10 1.86 -11.62
N SER A 72 -0.25 2.38 -10.73
CA SER A 72 -0.60 3.48 -9.85
C SER A 72 -1.20 4.68 -10.59
N ALA A 73 -0.63 5.12 -11.71
CA ALA A 73 -1.13 6.31 -12.42
C ALA A 73 -2.58 6.14 -12.90
N MET A 74 -2.92 4.98 -13.46
CA MET A 74 -4.30 4.67 -13.89
C MET A 74 -5.29 4.69 -12.73
N VAL A 75 -4.91 4.07 -11.61
CA VAL A 75 -5.79 3.95 -10.44
C VAL A 75 -5.94 5.29 -9.72
N VAL A 76 -4.85 6.04 -9.57
CA VAL A 76 -4.87 7.37 -8.94
C VAL A 76 -5.70 8.34 -9.78
N ASP A 77 -5.58 8.30 -11.10
CA ASP A 77 -6.43 9.11 -12.00
C ASP A 77 -7.92 8.76 -11.81
N LEU A 78 -8.26 7.47 -11.83
CA LEU A 78 -9.63 6.98 -11.63
C LEU A 78 -10.21 7.42 -10.28
N LEU A 79 -9.50 7.15 -9.18
CA LEU A 79 -9.99 7.40 -7.83
C LEU A 79 -10.01 8.90 -7.50
N THR A 80 -9.03 9.68 -7.98
CA THR A 80 -9.04 11.15 -7.85
C THR A 80 -10.26 11.72 -8.56
N LYS A 81 -10.48 11.37 -9.83
CA LYS A 81 -11.66 11.85 -10.59
C LYS A 81 -12.99 11.42 -9.96
N ARG A 82 -13.04 10.24 -9.35
CA ARG A 82 -14.24 9.72 -8.66
C ARG A 82 -14.54 10.47 -7.36
N PHE A 83 -13.52 10.78 -6.58
CA PHE A 83 -13.69 11.18 -5.18
C PHE A 83 -13.29 12.61 -4.84
N HIS A 84 -12.73 13.36 -5.78
CA HIS A 84 -12.27 14.71 -5.48
C HIS A 84 -13.38 15.60 -4.90
N ASN A 85 -13.19 16.07 -3.66
CA ASN A 85 -14.15 16.86 -2.89
C ASN A 85 -15.51 16.17 -2.68
N TYR A 86 -15.57 14.85 -2.81
CA TYR A 86 -16.83 14.13 -2.81
C TYR A 86 -17.50 14.17 -1.43
N VAL A 87 -16.74 14.11 -0.33
CA VAL A 87 -17.31 14.29 1.02
C VAL A 87 -17.80 15.72 1.26
N GLN A 88 -17.13 16.73 0.67
CA GLN A 88 -17.56 18.13 0.77
C GLN A 88 -18.87 18.40 0.00
N GLN A 89 -19.05 17.72 -1.14
CA GLN A 89 -20.29 17.80 -1.93
C GLN A 89 -21.46 17.05 -1.27
N TYR A 90 -21.16 16.00 -0.49
CA TYR A 90 -22.15 15.15 0.17
C TYR A 90 -21.87 15.04 1.68
N PRO A 91 -22.17 16.09 2.46
CA PRO A 91 -21.73 16.23 3.85
C PRO A 91 -22.35 15.21 4.83
N THR A 92 -23.36 14.45 4.42
CA THR A 92 -23.93 13.35 5.21
C THR A 92 -23.09 12.07 5.16
N ARG A 93 -22.04 12.03 4.34
CA ARG A 93 -21.10 10.90 4.27
C ARG A 93 -19.99 11.04 5.29
N GLY A 94 -19.55 9.91 5.84
CA GLY A 94 -18.39 9.88 6.74
C GLY A 94 -17.09 10.16 6.01
N ALA A 95 -16.14 10.84 6.68
CA ALA A 95 -14.83 11.18 6.12
C ALA A 95 -14.02 9.96 5.64
N ALA A 96 -14.24 8.78 6.24
CA ALA A 96 -13.61 7.52 5.84
C ALA A 96 -13.94 7.10 4.40
N ALA A 97 -15.04 7.60 3.81
CA ALA A 97 -15.43 7.28 2.44
C ALA A 97 -14.42 7.78 1.38
N GLU A 98 -13.63 8.81 1.71
CA GLU A 98 -12.59 9.36 0.82
C GLU A 98 -11.18 9.07 1.37
N LEU A 99 -10.99 9.17 2.70
CA LEU A 99 -9.69 8.99 3.35
C LEU A 99 -9.01 7.66 3.01
N HIS A 100 -9.72 6.53 3.06
CA HIS A 100 -9.09 5.22 2.76
C HIS A 100 -8.61 5.12 1.31
N ASN A 101 -9.34 5.69 0.37
CA ASN A 101 -8.90 5.73 -1.02
C ASN A 101 -7.64 6.59 -1.17
N CYS A 102 -7.50 7.68 -0.41
CA CYS A 102 -6.26 8.46 -0.36
C CYS A 102 -5.07 7.64 0.17
N ASP A 103 -5.25 6.90 1.27
CA ASP A 103 -4.20 6.04 1.82
C ASP A 103 -3.78 4.94 0.83
N PHE A 104 -4.75 4.32 0.14
CA PHE A 104 -4.48 3.34 -0.89
C PHE A 104 -3.72 3.94 -2.08
N MET A 105 -4.15 5.10 -2.58
CA MET A 105 -3.50 5.84 -3.67
C MET A 105 -2.04 6.19 -3.32
N ASP A 106 -1.81 6.74 -2.11
CA ASP A 106 -0.47 7.07 -1.64
C ASP A 106 0.43 5.83 -1.52
N MET A 107 -0.12 4.71 -1.08
CA MET A 107 0.60 3.44 -0.98
C MET A 107 1.04 2.93 -2.35
N ILE A 108 0.11 2.80 -3.32
CA ILE A 108 0.46 2.30 -4.66
C ILE A 108 1.36 3.28 -5.42
N HIS A 109 1.17 4.59 -5.22
CA HIS A 109 2.08 5.61 -5.76
C HIS A 109 3.50 5.40 -5.25
N ARG A 110 3.68 5.23 -3.94
CA ARG A 110 4.98 4.90 -3.35
C ARG A 110 5.55 3.61 -3.92
N GLY A 111 4.73 2.55 -4.00
CA GLY A 111 5.10 1.26 -4.60
C GLY A 111 5.61 1.40 -6.04
N SER A 112 4.92 2.19 -6.86
CA SER A 112 5.28 2.44 -8.26
C SER A 112 6.66 3.06 -8.41
N THR A 113 7.09 3.91 -7.47
CA THR A 113 8.44 4.49 -7.51
C THR A 113 9.52 3.42 -7.34
N TYR A 114 9.33 2.49 -6.40
CA TYR A 114 10.27 1.40 -6.15
C TYR A 114 10.27 0.36 -7.27
N ILE A 115 9.09 -0.01 -7.75
CA ILE A 115 8.90 -0.96 -8.86
C ILE A 115 9.52 -0.39 -10.15
N SER A 116 9.27 0.88 -10.47
CA SER A 116 9.85 1.55 -11.62
C SER A 116 11.39 1.59 -11.54
N ALA A 117 11.94 1.93 -10.38
CA ALA A 117 13.39 1.91 -10.16
C ALA A 117 13.98 0.51 -10.35
N ALA A 118 13.32 -0.53 -9.83
CA ALA A 118 13.72 -1.93 -9.99
C ALA A 118 13.71 -2.36 -11.46
N ARG A 119 12.66 -1.98 -12.22
CA ARG A 119 12.54 -2.29 -13.65
C ARG A 119 13.65 -1.62 -14.45
N LYS A 120 13.95 -0.34 -14.18
CA LYS A 120 15.06 0.38 -14.80
C LYS A 120 16.40 -0.29 -14.53
N ALA A 121 16.64 -0.68 -13.27
CA ALA A 121 17.88 -1.36 -12.88
C ALA A 121 18.01 -2.76 -13.51
N ARG A 122 16.90 -3.51 -13.61
CA ARG A 122 16.88 -4.82 -14.26
C ARG A 122 17.08 -4.73 -15.78
N SER A 123 16.58 -3.66 -16.41
CA SER A 123 16.59 -3.51 -17.87
C SER A 123 15.96 -4.75 -18.56
N SER A 124 16.58 -5.27 -19.62
CA SER A 124 16.17 -6.47 -20.35
C SER A 124 16.64 -7.79 -19.73
N ALA A 125 17.29 -7.76 -18.55
CA ALA A 125 17.78 -8.98 -17.92
C ALA A 125 16.62 -9.90 -17.50
N LYS A 126 16.77 -11.20 -17.78
CA LYS A 126 15.81 -12.26 -17.42
C LYS A 126 16.00 -12.74 -15.99
N VAL A 127 16.07 -11.80 -15.06
CA VAL A 127 16.16 -12.06 -13.62
C VAL A 127 14.90 -11.58 -12.92
N ASP A 128 14.67 -12.08 -11.71
CA ASP A 128 13.53 -11.66 -10.91
C ASP A 128 13.58 -10.15 -10.63
N LEU A 129 12.40 -9.54 -10.55
CA LEU A 129 12.29 -8.13 -10.20
C LEU A 129 12.54 -7.98 -8.69
N VAL A 130 13.58 -7.25 -8.31
CA VAL A 130 13.92 -7.03 -6.90
C VAL A 130 13.87 -5.53 -6.60
N PRO A 131 12.73 -5.01 -6.09
CA PRO A 131 12.64 -3.65 -5.60
C PRO A 131 13.53 -3.43 -4.38
N LYS A 132 13.93 -2.17 -4.18
CA LYS A 132 14.72 -1.76 -3.01
C LYS A 132 14.07 -0.59 -2.31
N VAL A 133 13.86 -0.73 -1.01
CA VAL A 133 13.38 0.34 -0.12
C VAL A 133 14.53 0.77 0.75
N ASN A 134 15.00 2.01 0.60
CA ASN A 134 16.19 2.54 1.30
C ASN A 134 17.42 1.60 1.25
N GLY A 135 17.62 0.93 0.10
CA GLY A 135 18.71 -0.01 -0.12
C GLY A 135 18.45 -1.46 0.30
N PHE A 136 17.39 -1.73 1.07
CA PHE A 136 17.00 -3.09 1.47
C PHE A 136 16.18 -3.74 0.36
N ALA A 137 16.52 -4.98 -0.01
CA ALA A 137 15.78 -5.74 -1.01
C ALA A 137 14.39 -6.14 -0.48
N VAL A 138 13.40 -6.08 -1.35
CA VAL A 138 12.03 -6.54 -1.10
C VAL A 138 11.84 -7.90 -1.77
N ASP A 139 11.38 -8.88 -0.99
CA ASP A 139 11.05 -10.23 -1.49
C ASP A 139 9.60 -10.29 -1.97
N LEU A 140 9.40 -10.35 -3.29
CA LEU A 140 8.09 -10.50 -3.94
C LEU A 140 7.64 -11.97 -4.09
N GLY A 141 8.43 -12.93 -3.59
CA GLY A 141 8.24 -14.37 -3.78
C GLY A 141 6.89 -14.87 -3.26
N ALA A 142 6.38 -14.29 -2.18
CA ALA A 142 5.06 -14.65 -1.65
C ALA A 142 3.90 -14.33 -2.61
N ILE A 143 4.12 -13.51 -3.64
CA ILE A 143 3.15 -13.25 -4.72
C ILE A 143 3.38 -14.23 -5.88
N THR A 144 4.62 -14.34 -6.36
CA THR A 144 4.94 -15.13 -7.56
C THR A 144 4.76 -16.63 -7.37
N HIS A 145 4.80 -17.12 -6.14
CA HIS A 145 4.53 -18.52 -5.80
C HIS A 145 3.11 -18.75 -5.26
N ASN A 146 2.26 -17.72 -5.19
CA ASN A 146 0.89 -17.84 -4.68
C ASN A 146 -0.03 -18.41 -5.76
N GLU A 147 -0.61 -19.58 -5.51
CA GLU A 147 -1.47 -20.27 -6.47
C GLU A 147 -2.71 -19.45 -6.86
N VAL A 148 -3.35 -18.80 -5.89
CA VAL A 148 -4.55 -17.97 -6.12
C VAL A 148 -4.19 -16.76 -6.98
N LEU A 149 -3.16 -16.02 -6.57
CA LEU A 149 -2.76 -14.80 -7.26
C LEU A 149 -2.23 -15.09 -8.65
N MET A 150 -1.49 -16.19 -8.88
CA MET A 150 -0.94 -16.48 -10.20
C MET A 150 -1.94 -17.19 -11.14
N ASN A 151 -3.15 -17.51 -10.67
CA ASN A 151 -4.19 -18.16 -11.49
C ASN A 151 -5.55 -17.43 -11.42
N PRO A 152 -5.63 -16.15 -11.83
CA PRO A 152 -6.86 -15.36 -11.75
C PRO A 152 -8.00 -15.93 -12.60
N GLN A 153 -7.69 -16.68 -13.66
CA GLN A 153 -8.66 -17.35 -14.52
C GLN A 153 -9.57 -18.35 -13.79
N ARG A 154 -9.20 -18.81 -12.60
CA ARG A 154 -10.03 -19.73 -11.79
C ARG A 154 -11.20 -19.01 -11.09
N TYR A 155 -11.17 -17.68 -11.05
CA TYR A 155 -12.10 -16.84 -10.29
C TYR A 155 -13.01 -15.97 -11.18
N THR A 156 -13.03 -16.25 -12.48
CA THR A 156 -13.89 -15.59 -13.47
C THR A 156 -14.06 -16.49 -14.69
N TYR A 157 -14.65 -15.99 -15.77
CA TYR A 157 -14.64 -16.69 -17.05
C TYR A 157 -13.19 -17.00 -17.47
N PRO A 158 -12.81 -18.27 -17.73
CA PRO A 158 -11.39 -18.66 -17.83
C PRO A 158 -10.54 -17.88 -18.85
N ALA A 159 -11.13 -17.31 -19.90
CA ALA A 159 -10.40 -16.49 -20.87
C ALA A 159 -10.21 -15.01 -20.43
N CYS A 160 -10.81 -14.57 -19.33
CA CYS A 160 -11.00 -13.16 -18.97
C CYS A 160 -10.49 -12.80 -17.57
N GLY A 161 -9.42 -13.44 -17.08
CA GLY A 161 -8.81 -13.19 -15.75
C GLY A 161 -8.19 -11.80 -15.51
N ILE A 162 -8.24 -10.89 -16.50
CA ILE A 162 -7.39 -9.69 -16.58
C ILE A 162 -7.74 -8.56 -15.59
N THR A 163 -8.84 -8.66 -14.84
CA THR A 163 -9.27 -7.64 -13.86
C THR A 163 -9.57 -8.23 -12.48
N VAL A 164 -9.25 -9.50 -12.25
CA VAL A 164 -9.63 -10.23 -11.03
C VAL A 164 -8.86 -9.71 -9.82
N ARG A 165 -7.56 -9.47 -9.96
CA ARG A 165 -6.74 -8.93 -8.86
C ARG A 165 -7.08 -7.46 -8.66
N PHE A 166 -7.24 -6.71 -9.75
CA PHE A 166 -7.69 -5.31 -9.71
C PHE A 166 -9.01 -5.14 -8.95
N SER A 167 -10.05 -5.92 -9.28
CA SER A 167 -11.36 -5.81 -8.61
C SER A 167 -11.29 -6.13 -7.12
N SER A 168 -10.45 -7.09 -6.72
CA SER A 168 -10.15 -7.39 -5.32
C SER A 168 -9.41 -6.24 -4.63
N LEU A 169 -8.44 -5.63 -5.31
CA LEU A 169 -7.75 -4.44 -4.82
C LEU A 169 -8.67 -3.22 -4.71
N MET A 170 -9.67 -3.05 -5.57
CA MET A 170 -10.64 -1.96 -5.43
C MET A 170 -11.53 -2.12 -4.19
N ARG A 171 -11.87 -3.35 -3.78
CA ARG A 171 -12.50 -3.59 -2.47
C ARG A 171 -11.57 -3.23 -1.32
N LEU A 172 -10.29 -3.55 -1.45
CA LEU A 172 -9.26 -3.19 -0.47
C LEU A 172 -8.88 -1.71 -0.51
N ALA A 173 -9.19 -0.95 -1.56
CA ALA A 173 -8.97 0.50 -1.60
C ALA A 173 -9.91 1.24 -0.64
N ASP A 174 -11.12 0.72 -0.42
CA ASP A 174 -12.05 1.21 0.61
C ASP A 174 -11.65 0.72 2.02
N TYR A 175 -10.69 -0.20 2.11
CA TYR A 175 -10.20 -0.81 3.35
C TYR A 175 -8.69 -1.16 3.31
N PRO A 176 -7.81 -0.16 3.13
CA PRO A 176 -6.40 -0.41 2.82
C PRO A 176 -5.58 -0.78 4.05
N CYS A 177 -6.13 -0.68 5.26
CA CYS A 177 -5.39 -0.81 6.50
C CYS A 177 -4.68 -2.17 6.68
N LEU A 178 -5.18 -3.21 5.99
CA LEU A 178 -4.53 -4.53 5.93
C LEU A 178 -3.36 -4.59 4.92
N LEU A 179 -3.28 -3.63 4.00
CA LEU A 179 -2.20 -3.45 3.03
C LEU A 179 -1.19 -2.38 3.46
N THR A 180 -1.61 -1.34 4.21
CA THR A 180 -0.78 -0.25 4.75
C THR A 180 -0.18 -0.57 6.13
N PRO A 181 0.16 -1.86 6.34
CA PRO A 181 0.01 -2.62 7.58
C PRO A 181 -0.17 -1.76 8.83
N GLU A 182 -1.38 -1.23 9.04
CA GLU A 182 -1.68 -0.26 10.12
C GLU A 182 -1.22 -0.77 11.51
N PRO A 183 -1.49 -2.04 11.91
CA PRO A 183 -1.04 -2.54 13.21
C PRO A 183 0.49 -2.52 13.38
N VAL A 184 1.23 -2.83 12.32
CA VAL A 184 2.71 -2.80 12.34
C VAL A 184 3.19 -1.37 12.41
N THR A 185 2.63 -0.48 11.59
CA THR A 185 3.00 0.94 11.55
C THR A 185 2.76 1.60 12.91
N ALA A 186 1.58 1.39 13.53
CA ALA A 186 1.24 1.94 14.84
C ALA A 186 2.18 1.41 15.95
N THR A 187 2.42 0.10 15.96
CA THR A 187 3.33 -0.52 16.95
C THR A 187 4.76 -0.01 16.78
N MET A 188 5.27 0.01 15.56
CA MET A 188 6.63 0.46 15.25
C MET A 188 6.83 1.94 15.53
N MET A 189 5.86 2.80 15.20
CA MET A 189 5.94 4.22 15.55
C MET A 189 5.91 4.43 17.06
N THR A 190 5.08 3.67 17.79
CA THR A 190 5.07 3.71 19.26
C THR A 190 6.44 3.36 19.82
N ASN A 191 7.08 2.31 19.30
CA ASN A 191 8.43 1.92 19.70
C ASN A 191 9.48 2.98 19.34
N ILE A 192 9.41 3.57 18.14
CA ILE A 192 10.32 4.65 17.70
C ILE A 192 10.23 5.85 18.64
N ILE A 193 9.01 6.26 19.01
CA ILE A 193 8.77 7.37 19.94
C ILE A 193 9.28 7.01 21.34
N ALA A 194 8.99 5.80 21.81
CA ALA A 194 9.42 5.33 23.13
C ALA A 194 10.95 5.24 23.28
N LEU A 195 11.68 5.03 22.18
CA LEU A 195 13.15 5.05 22.14
C LEU A 195 13.73 6.47 22.12
N ASN A 196 12.93 7.50 21.83
CA ASN A 196 13.35 8.91 21.71
C ASN A 196 12.52 9.82 22.63
N LYS A 197 12.43 9.48 23.91
CA LYS A 197 11.52 10.10 24.89
C LYS A 197 11.66 11.61 25.06
N GLU A 198 12.87 12.13 24.81
CA GLU A 198 13.19 13.57 24.93
C GLU A 198 12.56 14.42 23.82
N VAL A 199 12.10 13.79 22.73
CA VAL A 199 11.49 14.48 21.59
C VAL A 199 10.03 14.03 21.46
N PRO A 200 9.06 14.93 21.69
CA PRO A 200 7.65 14.63 21.48
C PRO A 200 7.40 14.14 20.04
N GLY A 201 6.67 13.03 19.90
CA GLY A 201 6.20 12.57 18.61
C GLY A 201 5.22 13.57 18.02
N SER A 202 5.61 14.23 16.92
CA SER A 202 4.73 15.10 16.12
C SER A 202 4.43 14.41 14.79
N PRO A 203 3.22 14.59 14.22
CA PRO A 203 3.00 14.30 12.81
C PRO A 203 4.09 14.93 11.94
N VAL A 204 4.47 14.24 10.86
CA VAL A 204 5.50 14.71 9.93
C VAL A 204 5.09 16.07 9.36
N ARG A 205 5.86 17.11 9.72
CA ARG A 205 5.76 18.47 9.16
C ARG A 205 6.51 18.56 7.85
N GLY A 206 6.00 17.84 6.85
CA GLY A 206 6.67 17.70 5.55
C GLY A 206 5.68 17.44 4.44
N CYS A 207 6.02 17.87 3.22
CA CYS A 207 5.28 17.47 2.04
C CYS A 207 5.34 15.94 1.91
N LYS A 208 4.17 15.29 1.93
CA LYS A 208 4.06 13.82 1.82
C LYS A 208 4.22 13.32 0.38
N ASN A 209 4.29 14.22 -0.60
CA ASN A 209 4.25 13.91 -2.02
C ASN A 209 3.04 13.01 -2.35
N CYS A 210 1.84 13.49 -1.99
CA CYS A 210 0.59 12.74 -2.10
C CYS A 210 0.30 12.35 -3.56
N ALA A 211 -0.28 11.17 -3.76
CA ALA A 211 -0.59 10.63 -5.06
C ALA A 211 -1.54 11.52 -5.87
N SER A 212 -2.55 12.11 -5.23
CA SER A 212 -3.51 13.01 -5.89
C SER A 212 -2.85 14.23 -6.54
N CYS A 213 -1.67 14.64 -6.06
CA CYS A 213 -0.91 15.73 -6.66
C CYS A 213 -0.35 15.39 -8.05
N MET A 214 -0.32 14.11 -8.44
CA MET A 214 0.00 13.70 -9.82
C MET A 214 -1.04 14.17 -10.83
N ILE A 215 -2.28 14.40 -10.39
CA ILE A 215 -3.40 14.77 -11.25
C ILE A 215 -3.75 16.25 -11.08
N ASP A 216 -3.92 16.68 -9.82
CA ASP A 216 -4.61 17.93 -9.52
C ASP A 216 -3.67 19.10 -9.16
N ALA A 217 -2.37 18.88 -9.06
CA ALA A 217 -1.32 19.90 -8.84
C ALA A 217 -1.60 20.97 -7.75
N LYS A 218 -2.40 20.65 -6.71
CA LYS A 218 -2.88 21.60 -5.68
C LYS A 218 -1.90 21.90 -4.54
N HIS A 219 -0.60 21.93 -4.81
CA HIS A 219 0.41 22.17 -3.77
C HIS A 219 0.24 23.54 -3.08
N GLU A 220 -0.34 24.54 -3.75
CA GLU A 220 -0.59 25.87 -3.20
C GLU A 220 -1.61 25.90 -2.04
N TYR A 221 -2.46 24.89 -1.92
CA TYR A 221 -3.43 24.76 -0.81
C TYR A 221 -2.97 23.77 0.26
N CYS A 222 -1.79 23.17 0.11
CA CYS A 222 -1.29 22.18 1.06
C CYS A 222 -0.72 22.87 2.31
N GLN A 223 -1.39 22.72 3.45
CA GLN A 223 -1.02 23.37 4.72
C GLN A 223 0.09 22.64 5.50
N TRP A 224 0.89 21.80 4.85
CA TRP A 224 1.92 21.00 5.55
C TRP A 224 3.00 21.86 6.21
N LYS A 225 3.23 23.08 5.70
CA LYS A 225 4.21 24.02 6.24
C LYS A 225 3.65 24.78 7.45
N GLU A 226 2.34 25.03 7.46
CA GLU A 226 1.61 25.75 8.50
C GLU A 226 1.01 24.83 9.57
N SER A 227 0.97 23.52 9.33
CA SER A 227 0.46 22.52 10.28
C SER A 227 1.26 22.51 11.58
N VAL A 228 0.58 22.75 12.72
CA VAL A 228 1.16 22.83 14.07
C VAL A 228 1.12 21.49 14.77
#